data_AF-A0A7J8Y4G6-F1
#
_entry.id   AF-A0A7J8Y4G6-F1
#
_cell.length_a   1.000
_cell.length_b   1.000
_cell.length_c   1.000
_cell.angle_alpha   90.00
_cell.angle_beta   90.00
_cell.angle_gamma   90.00
#
_symmetry.space_group_name_H-M   'P 1'
#
loop_
_entity.id
_entity.type
_entity.pdbx_description
1 polymer ?
#
loop_
_entity_poly.entity_id
_entity_poly.type
_entity_poly.pdbx_seq_one_letter_code
_entity_poly.pdbx_strand_id
1 'polypeptide(L)'
;MDCRRNREDELKGIWQSWDEAKKTRFQDNYGNVAQLLFVKPDDALLKAMVHFWDPTYRCFMFNEVDMVPTIEKYSTILYYDFRDSFRKYWKWSVDF
;
A
#
# COMPACT_ATOMS: atom_id res chain seq x y z
N MET A 1 -5.01 -18.26 17.19
CA MET A 1 -4.62 -16.86 17.46
C MET A 1 -5.82 -16.00 17.18
N ASP A 2 -6.27 -15.22 18.18
CA ASP A 2 -7.38 -14.29 18.01
C ASP A 2 -6.87 -13.05 17.28
N CYS A 3 -6.95 -13.05 15.95
CA CYS A 3 -6.60 -11.89 15.15
C CYS A 3 -7.74 -10.89 15.26
N ARG A 4 -7.62 -9.92 16.17
CA ARG A 4 -8.56 -8.80 16.31
C ARG A 4 -8.70 -8.13 14.93
N ARG A 5 -9.85 -8.34 14.28
CA ARG A 5 -10.12 -7.83 12.93
C ARG A 5 -10.44 -6.34 13.05
N ASN A 6 -9.54 -5.49 12.57
CA ASN A 6 -9.78 -4.05 12.55
C ASN A 6 -11.00 -3.76 11.65
N ARG A 7 -11.96 -3.00 12.18
CA ARG A 7 -13.14 -2.57 11.40
C ARG A 7 -12.76 -1.36 10.55
N GLU A 8 -13.16 -1.37 9.28
CA GLU A 8 -12.87 -0.30 8.33
C GLU A 8 -13.37 1.07 8.85
N ASP A 9 -14.59 1.10 9.39
CA ASP A 9 -15.19 2.33 9.93
C ASP A 9 -14.42 2.88 11.15
N GLU A 10 -13.85 2.01 11.98
CA GLU A 10 -12.99 2.43 13.10
C GLU A 10 -11.70 3.06 12.59
N LEU A 11 -11.06 2.45 11.58
CA LEU A 11 -9.84 2.98 10.98
C LEU A 11 -10.09 4.34 10.31
N LYS A 12 -11.20 4.47 9.59
CA LYS A 12 -11.64 5.75 9.03
C LYS A 12 -11.90 6.79 10.12
N GLY A 13 -12.58 6.40 11.20
CA GLY A 13 -12.85 7.27 12.35
C GLY A 13 -11.57 7.77 13.02
N ILE A 14 -10.58 6.88 13.21
CA ILE A 14 -9.26 7.26 13.74
C ILE A 14 -8.59 8.27 12.81
N TRP A 15 -8.52 7.98 11.50
CA TRP A 15 -7.89 8.88 10.53
C TRP A 15 -8.58 10.25 10.49
N GLN A 16 -9.91 10.29 10.53
CA GLN A 16 -10.69 11.53 10.53
C GLN A 16 -10.52 12.33 11.82
N SER A 17 -10.30 11.67 12.96
CA SER A 17 -10.09 12.34 14.25
C SER A 17 -8.72 13.01 14.40
N TRP A 18 -7.76 12.67 13.54
CA TRP A 18 -6.42 13.23 13.61
C TRP A 18 -6.37 14.68 13.13
N ASP A 19 -5.57 15.47 13.83
CA ASP A 19 -5.13 16.79 13.37
C ASP A 19 -4.18 16.65 12.17
N GLU A 20 -4.04 17.75 11.42
CA GLU A 20 -3.22 17.76 10.21
C GLU A 20 -1.74 17.44 10.49
N ALA A 21 -1.19 17.84 11.64
CA ALA A 21 0.20 17.54 11.97
C ALA A 21 0.45 16.02 12.14
N LYS A 22 -0.49 15.30 12.75
CA LYS A 22 -0.44 13.82 12.81
C LYS A 22 -0.58 13.18 11.45
N LYS A 23 -1.49 13.67 10.60
CA LYS A 23 -1.66 13.18 9.23
C LYS A 23 -0.41 13.39 8.40
N THR A 24 0.19 14.58 8.44
CA THR A 24 1.45 14.89 7.78
C THR A 24 2.56 13.97 8.26
N ARG A 25 2.74 13.82 9.58
CA ARG A 25 3.77 12.91 10.13
C ARG A 25 3.54 11.46 9.69
N PHE A 26 2.29 11.02 9.58
CA PHE A 26 1.99 9.70 9.07
C PHE A 26 2.34 9.57 7.59
N GLN A 27 1.98 10.57 6.78
CA GLN A 27 2.33 10.63 5.36
C GLN A 27 3.84 10.68 5.13
N ASP A 28 4.61 11.36 5.97
CA ASP A 28 6.08 11.39 5.85
C ASP A 28 6.71 10.00 6.07
N ASN A 29 6.12 9.19 6.96
CA ASN A 29 6.67 7.87 7.32
C ASN A 29 6.14 6.75 6.44
N TYR A 30 4.88 6.84 6.02
CA TYR A 30 4.17 5.75 5.34
C TYR A 30 3.61 6.16 3.98
N GLY A 31 3.79 7.40 3.55
CA GLY A 31 3.18 7.92 2.35
C GLY A 31 1.65 8.01 2.45
N ASN A 32 0.99 8.00 1.30
CA ASN A 32 -0.45 8.08 1.17
C ASN A 32 -1.19 6.74 1.39
N VAL A 33 -0.62 5.77 2.12
CA VAL A 33 -1.27 4.49 2.44
C VAL A 33 -2.65 4.68 3.08
N ALA A 34 -2.82 5.71 3.91
CA ALA A 34 -4.11 6.00 4.55
C ALA A 34 -5.24 6.29 3.54
N GLN A 35 -4.91 6.72 2.31
CA GLN A 35 -5.90 6.94 1.25
C GLN A 35 -6.56 5.63 0.81
N LEU A 36 -5.91 4.48 0.99
CA LEU A 36 -6.49 3.17 0.70
C LEU A 36 -7.73 2.87 1.55
N LEU A 37 -7.87 3.49 2.74
CA LEU A 37 -9.07 3.36 3.56
C LEU A 37 -10.32 3.91 2.86
N PHE A 38 -10.17 4.79 1.88
CA PHE A 38 -11.28 5.43 1.16
C PHE A 38 -11.50 4.86 -0.24
N VAL A 39 -10.64 3.94 -0.68
CA VAL A 39 -10.82 3.22 -1.93
C VAL A 39 -11.95 2.21 -1.74
N LYS A 40 -13.04 2.40 -2.49
CA LYS A 40 -14.14 1.43 -2.50
C LYS A 40 -13.71 0.20 -3.28
N PRO A 41 -13.69 -0.99 -2.68
CA PRO A 41 -13.47 -2.21 -3.44
C PRO A 41 -14.62 -2.41 -4.42
N ASP A 42 -14.30 -2.79 -5.64
CA ASP A 42 -15.28 -3.25 -6.61
C ASP A 42 -15.43 -4.76 -6.46
N ASP A 43 -16.57 -5.20 -5.92
CA ASP A 43 -16.84 -6.61 -5.65
C ASP A 43 -16.82 -7.48 -6.92
N ALA A 44 -17.26 -6.95 -8.05
CA ALA A 44 -17.27 -7.68 -9.32
C ALA A 44 -15.84 -7.83 -9.85
N LEU A 45 -15.04 -6.76 -9.77
CA LEU A 45 -13.62 -6.80 -10.10
C LEU A 45 -12.87 -7.79 -9.21
N LEU A 46 -13.07 -7.74 -7.89
CA LEU A 46 -12.39 -8.65 -6.96
C LEU A 46 -12.74 -10.12 -7.22
N LYS A 47 -14.02 -10.41 -7.49
CA LYS A 47 -14.45 -11.76 -7.89
C LYS A 47 -13.78 -12.20 -9.18
N ALA A 48 -13.70 -11.33 -10.18
CA ALA A 48 -13.00 -11.63 -11.42
C ALA A 48 -11.50 -11.89 -11.18
N MET A 49 -10.85 -11.03 -10.39
CA MET A 49 -9.42 -11.12 -10.07
C MET A 49 -9.06 -12.40 -9.31
N VAL A 50 -9.95 -12.91 -8.45
CA VAL A 50 -9.67 -14.13 -7.67
C VAL A 50 -9.38 -15.34 -8.56
N HIS A 51 -9.97 -15.40 -9.75
CA HIS A 51 -9.71 -16.46 -10.73
C HIS A 51 -8.29 -16.43 -11.31
N PHE A 52 -7.63 -15.28 -11.21
CA PHE A 52 -6.29 -15.03 -11.71
C PHE A 52 -5.23 -15.04 -10.60
N TRP A 53 -5.60 -15.41 -9.36
CA TRP A 53 -4.64 -15.46 -8.25
C TRP A 53 -3.67 -16.62 -8.39
N ASP A 54 -2.38 -16.33 -8.47
CA ASP A 54 -1.30 -17.32 -8.40
C ASP A 54 -0.81 -17.43 -6.94
N PRO A 55 -1.01 -18.58 -6.26
CA PRO A 55 -0.59 -18.76 -4.88
C PRO A 55 0.94 -18.87 -4.70
N THR A 56 1.67 -19.26 -5.76
CA THR A 56 3.12 -19.42 -5.75
C THR A 56 3.80 -18.06 -5.68
N TYR A 57 3.39 -17.14 -6.55
CA TYR A 57 3.95 -15.80 -6.63
C TYR A 57 3.20 -14.78 -5.76
N ARG A 58 2.02 -15.16 -5.24
CA ARG A 58 1.14 -14.30 -4.44
C ARG A 58 0.75 -13.01 -5.19
N CYS A 59 0.48 -13.15 -6.48
CA CYS A 59 0.08 -12.06 -7.36
C CYS A 59 -1.06 -12.49 -8.30
N PHE A 60 -1.69 -11.51 -8.96
CA PHE A 60 -2.67 -11.79 -9.99
C PHE A 60 -1.98 -11.90 -11.35
N MET A 61 -2.19 -13.01 -12.05
CA MET A 61 -1.58 -13.33 -13.34
C MET A 61 -2.65 -13.35 -14.43
N PHE A 62 -2.49 -12.51 -15.46
CA PHE A 62 -3.33 -12.54 -16.65
C PHE A 62 -2.52 -13.13 -17.81
N ASN A 63 -2.72 -14.42 -18.10
CA ASN A 63 -1.83 -15.21 -18.95
C ASN A 63 -0.39 -15.17 -18.42
N GLU A 64 0.55 -14.63 -19.21
CA GLU A 64 1.98 -14.52 -18.86
C GLU A 64 2.34 -13.17 -18.22
N VAL A 65 1.36 -12.28 -18.00
CA VAL A 65 1.58 -10.95 -17.45
C VAL A 65 1.11 -10.89 -16.00
N ASP A 66 2.02 -10.56 -15.08
CA ASP A 66 1.66 -10.27 -13.70
C ASP A 66 1.06 -8.86 -13.58
N MET A 67 0.08 -8.71 -12.69
CA MET A 67 -0.50 -7.41 -12.33
C MET A 67 0.21 -6.78 -11.13
N VAL A 68 1.43 -7.20 -10.79
CA VAL A 68 2.18 -6.55 -9.71
C VAL A 68 2.51 -5.13 -10.20
N PRO A 69 2.11 -4.08 -9.46
CA PRO A 69 2.50 -2.74 -9.83
C PRO A 69 4.03 -2.63 -9.85
N THR A 70 4.59 -1.94 -10.85
CA THR A 70 6.01 -1.63 -10.85
C THR A 70 6.36 -0.68 -9.70
N ILE A 71 7.64 -0.55 -9.37
CA ILE A 71 8.12 0.33 -8.30
C ILE A 71 7.65 1.78 -8.53
N GLU A 72 7.60 2.24 -9.79
CA GLU A 72 7.10 3.57 -10.17
C GLU A 72 5.60 3.74 -9.97
N LYS A 73 4.81 2.67 -10.13
CA LYS A 73 3.38 2.72 -9.82
C LYS A 73 3.15 2.76 -8.32
N TYR A 74 3.91 1.98 -7.55
CA TYR A 74 3.87 2.05 -6.09
C TYR A 74 4.29 3.43 -5.57
N SER A 75 5.33 4.05 -6.16
CA SER A 75 5.77 5.40 -5.80
C SER A 75 4.66 6.43 -5.94
N THR A 76 3.90 6.31 -7.02
CA THR A 76 2.78 7.20 -7.33
C THR A 76 1.62 6.99 -6.35
N ILE A 77 1.22 5.73 -6.11
CA ILE A 77 0.11 5.41 -5.20
C ILE A 77 0.44 5.82 -3.77
N LEU A 78 1.67 5.55 -3.33
CA LEU A 78 2.11 5.85 -1.98
C LEU A 78 2.59 7.30 -1.83
N TYR A 79 2.63 8.09 -2.91
CA TYR A 79 3.22 9.43 -2.92
C TYR A 79 4.60 9.46 -2.23
N TYR A 80 5.39 8.46 -2.57
CA TYR A 80 6.71 8.22 -2.00
C TYR A 80 7.74 8.34 -3.13
N ASP A 81 8.67 9.29 -3.03
CA ASP A 81 9.76 9.37 -3.99
C ASP A 81 10.81 8.30 -3.68
N PHE A 82 10.74 7.18 -4.41
CA PHE A 82 11.75 6.13 -4.33
C PHE A 82 13.14 6.61 -4.75
N ARG A 83 13.27 7.68 -5.56
CA ARG A 83 14.57 8.22 -5.98
C ARG A 83 15.34 8.81 -4.80
N ASP A 84 14.65 9.41 -3.84
CA ASP A 84 15.27 9.95 -2.62
C ASP A 84 15.72 8.84 -1.66
N SER A 85 15.01 7.70 -1.71
CA SER A 85 15.18 6.62 -0.74
C SER A 85 16.22 5.59 -1.16
N PHE A 86 16.42 5.33 -2.45
CA PHE A 86 17.61 4.59 -2.91
C PHE A 86 18.90 5.26 -2.41
N ARG A 87 18.96 6.59 -2.34
CA ARG A 87 20.11 7.31 -1.77
C ARG A 87 20.28 7.09 -0.26
N LYS A 88 19.19 6.84 0.50
CA LYS A 88 19.24 6.53 1.94
C LYS A 88 19.61 5.06 2.20
N TYR A 89 19.09 4.13 1.41
CA TYR A 89 19.38 2.70 1.55
C TYR A 89 20.77 2.30 1.03
N TRP A 90 21.25 2.89 -0.07
CA TRP A 90 22.66 2.71 -0.50
C TRP A 90 23.64 3.36 0.48
N LYS A 91 23.26 4.45 1.15
CA LYS A 91 24.09 5.06 2.20
C LYS A 91 24.20 4.16 3.44
N TRP A 92 23.08 3.59 3.90
CA TRP A 92 23.09 2.61 5.00
C TRP A 92 23.81 1.29 4.69
N SER A 93 23.96 0.94 3.42
CA SER A 93 24.65 -0.28 2.99
C SER A 93 26.13 -0.08 2.65
N VAL A 94 26.66 1.15 2.76
CA VAL A 94 28.07 1.50 2.47
C VAL A 94 28.80 2.09 3.69
N ASP A 95 28.09 2.43 4.76
CA ASP A 95 28.70 2.76 6.05
C ASP A 95 28.78 1.48 6.91
N PHE A 96 30.01 0.99 7.11
CA PHE A 96 30.42 -0.24 7.82
C PHE A 96 29.77 -0.46 9.19
#